data_AF-A0A0T5ZLR3-F1
#
_entry.id   AF-A0A0T5ZLR3-F1
#
_cell.length_a   1.000
_cell.length_b   1.000
_cell.length_c   1.000
_cell.angle_alpha   90.00
_cell.angle_beta   90.00
_cell.angle_gamma   90.00
#
_symmetry.space_group_name_H-M   'P 1'
#
loop_
_entity.id
_entity.type
_entity.pdbx_description
1 polymer ?
#
loop_
_entity_poly.entity_id
_entity_poly.type
_entity_poly.pdbx_seq_one_letter_code
_entity_poly.pdbx_strand_id
1 'polypeptide(L)'
;MDIAGVLQEKLPPEVLKMWKTNYASGVNDFFGGIFEKNPSMRFFFLSRMRVHGVSSVYDFLNEFSRYTFKDKVSTITCPTLVCDNPTDTVANRGNTLYEALNYKKDIIVFQASDGAGAHCEAGATGLFEQMVFDWIDKIVKN
;
A
#
# COMPACT_ATOMS: atom_id res chain seq x y z
N MET A 1 4.17 1.70 -2.75
CA MET A 1 4.06 1.98 -1.30
C MET A 1 4.82 0.92 -0.50
N ASP A 2 5.63 1.34 0.49
CA ASP A 2 6.24 0.42 1.47
C ASP A 2 5.23 0.14 2.59
N ILE A 3 4.53 -1.00 2.53
CA ILE A 3 3.41 -1.32 3.42
C ILE A 3 3.87 -1.36 4.88
N ALA A 4 5.01 -2.00 5.16
CA ALA A 4 5.58 -2.06 6.50
C ALA A 4 5.90 -0.66 7.07
N GLY A 5 6.37 0.25 6.22
CA GLY A 5 6.62 1.65 6.58
C GLY A 5 5.33 2.39 6.96
N VAL A 6 4.28 2.27 6.13
CA VAL A 6 2.99 2.94 6.36
C VAL A 6 2.26 2.39 7.59
N LEU A 7 2.37 1.08 7.83
CA LEU A 7 1.71 0.42 8.95
C LEU A 7 2.07 1.08 10.28
N GLN A 8 3.37 1.37 10.49
CA GLN A 8 3.84 1.98 11.73
C GLN A 8 3.33 3.41 11.93
N GLU A 9 3.17 4.18 10.85
CA GLU A 9 2.66 5.56 10.90
C GLU A 9 1.15 5.61 11.22
N LYS A 10 0.40 4.58 10.83
CA LYS A 10 -1.07 4.56 10.93
C LYS A 10 -1.59 3.96 12.23
N LEU A 11 -0.78 3.22 12.98
CA LEU A 11 -1.20 2.61 14.24
C LEU A 11 -1.29 3.66 15.36
N PRO A 12 -2.32 3.58 16.24
CA PRO A 12 -2.35 4.36 17.46
C PRO A 12 -1.08 4.12 18.31
N PRO A 13 -0.49 5.16 18.95
CA PRO A 13 0.76 5.02 19.69
C PRO A 13 0.75 3.92 20.76
N GLU A 14 -0.39 3.72 21.43
CA GLU A 14 -0.59 2.68 22.42
C GLU A 14 -0.52 1.28 21.80
N VAL A 15 -1.15 1.07 20.64
CA VAL A 15 -1.11 -0.20 19.90
C VAL A 15 0.30 -0.46 19.37
N LEU A 16 0.96 0.58 18.84
CA LEU A 16 2.34 0.49 18.36
C LEU A 16 3.29 0.07 19.49
N LYS A 17 3.12 0.64 20.69
CA LYS A 17 3.89 0.25 21.87
C LYS A 17 3.64 -1.21 22.23
N MET A 18 2.37 -1.62 22.34
CA MET A 18 2.01 -3.01 22.67
C MET A 18 2.60 -4.00 21.66
N TRP A 19 2.49 -3.69 20.36
CA TRP A 19 3.04 -4.50 19.30
C TRP A 19 4.57 -4.60 19.40
N LYS A 20 5.28 -3.48 19.57
CA LYS A 20 6.75 -3.47 19.71
C LYS A 20 7.27 -4.17 20.97
N THR A 21 6.47 -4.25 22.03
CA THR A 21 6.81 -4.99 23.26
C THR A 21 6.30 -6.43 23.26
N ASN A 22 5.84 -6.95 22.11
CA ASN A 22 5.26 -8.30 21.97
C ASN A 22 4.05 -8.58 22.89
N TYR A 23 3.29 -7.55 23.25
CA TYR A 23 2.10 -7.71 24.09
C TYR A 23 0.88 -8.08 23.25
N ALA A 24 0.84 -9.35 22.80
CA ALA A 24 -0.13 -9.84 21.83
C ALA A 24 -1.60 -9.74 22.30
N SER A 25 -1.89 -10.11 23.56
CA SER A 25 -3.25 -10.00 24.09
C SER A 25 -3.73 -8.56 24.14
N GLY A 26 -2.89 -7.60 24.55
CA GLY A 26 -3.24 -6.18 24.55
C GLY A 26 -3.64 -5.65 23.18
N VAL A 27 -2.90 -6.03 22.12
CA VAL A 27 -3.26 -5.68 20.73
C VAL A 27 -4.59 -6.31 20.35
N ASN A 28 -4.76 -7.61 20.61
CA ASN A 28 -5.97 -8.33 20.23
C ASN A 28 -7.21 -7.81 20.96
N ASP A 29 -7.10 -7.50 22.25
CA ASP A 29 -8.19 -6.96 23.07
C ASP A 29 -8.60 -5.56 22.61
N PHE A 30 -7.63 -4.71 22.28
CA PHE A 30 -7.88 -3.37 21.74
C PHE A 30 -8.73 -3.43 20.47
N PHE A 31 -8.33 -4.27 19.51
CA PHE A 31 -9.08 -4.43 18.26
C PHE A 31 -10.39 -5.21 18.45
N GLY A 32 -10.45 -6.14 19.40
CA GLY A 32 -11.69 -6.81 19.80
C GLY A 32 -12.77 -5.81 20.19
N GLY A 33 -12.44 -4.82 21.03
CA GLY A 33 -13.36 -3.75 21.40
C GLY A 33 -13.78 -2.84 20.24
N ILE A 34 -12.92 -2.65 19.23
CA ILE A 34 -13.28 -1.94 17.98
C ILE A 34 -14.24 -2.79 17.15
N PHE A 35 -13.99 -4.09 17.03
CA PHE A 35 -14.78 -5.00 16.20
C PHE A 35 -16.22 -5.13 16.69
N GLU A 36 -16.43 -5.09 18.01
CA GLU A 36 -17.78 -5.08 18.60
C GLU A 36 -18.58 -3.83 18.22
N LYS A 37 -17.93 -2.67 18.13
CA LYS A 37 -18.57 -1.37 17.88
C LYS A 37 -18.65 -1.01 16.40
N ASN A 38 -17.82 -1.65 15.56
CA ASN A 38 -17.69 -1.32 14.15
C ASN A 38 -17.61 -2.60 13.28
N PRO A 39 -18.77 -3.11 12.82
CA PRO A 39 -18.83 -4.31 11.97
C PRO A 39 -18.04 -4.20 10.67
N SER A 40 -17.94 -3.00 10.09
CA SER A 40 -17.16 -2.75 8.87
C SER A 40 -15.67 -2.92 9.12
N MET A 41 -15.16 -2.40 10.24
CA MET A 41 -13.77 -2.62 10.67
C MET A 41 -13.50 -4.08 11.00
N ARG A 42 -14.46 -4.75 11.68
CA ARG A 42 -14.37 -6.19 11.93
C ARG A 42 -14.23 -6.98 10.64
N PHE A 43 -15.08 -6.71 9.65
CA PHE A 43 -15.00 -7.36 8.34
C PHE A 43 -13.68 -7.06 7.63
N PHE A 44 -13.24 -5.80 7.65
CA PHE A 44 -11.98 -5.36 7.04
C PHE A 44 -10.78 -6.18 7.54
N PHE A 45 -10.66 -6.37 8.86
CA PHE A 45 -9.55 -7.13 9.43
C PHE A 45 -9.73 -8.63 9.22
N LEU A 46 -10.92 -9.19 9.47
CA LEU A 46 -11.16 -10.63 9.32
C LEU A 46 -10.91 -11.12 7.89
N SER A 47 -11.29 -10.35 6.87
CA SER A 47 -11.06 -10.73 5.47
C SER A 47 -9.57 -10.78 5.14
N ARG A 48 -8.79 -9.80 5.61
CA ARG A 48 -7.34 -9.74 5.43
C ARG A 48 -6.63 -10.84 6.21
N MET A 49 -6.98 -11.03 7.48
CA MET A 49 -6.42 -12.12 8.29
C MET A 49 -6.62 -13.48 7.61
N ARG A 50 -7.81 -13.73 7.06
CA ARG A 50 -8.10 -14.95 6.28
C ARG A 50 -7.21 -15.08 5.04
N VAL A 51 -7.01 -14.02 4.28
CA VAL A 51 -6.12 -14.02 3.09
C VAL A 51 -4.67 -14.32 3.48
N HIS A 52 -4.22 -13.81 4.63
CA HIS A 52 -2.87 -14.05 5.15
C HIS A 52 -2.72 -15.34 5.96
N GLY A 53 -3.79 -16.13 6.14
CA GLY A 53 -3.74 -17.39 6.89
C GLY A 53 -3.52 -17.23 8.40
N VAL A 54 -3.79 -16.06 8.96
CA VAL A 54 -3.64 -15.75 10.40
C VAL A 54 -5.00 -15.57 11.06
N SER A 55 -5.04 -15.64 12.40
CA SER A 55 -6.29 -15.61 13.16
C SER A 55 -6.38 -14.51 14.23
N SER A 56 -5.32 -13.73 14.42
CA SER A 56 -5.28 -12.62 15.38
C SER A 56 -4.75 -11.34 14.75
N VAL A 57 -5.14 -10.18 15.29
CA VAL A 57 -4.67 -8.89 14.77
C VAL A 57 -3.19 -8.71 15.03
N TYR A 58 -2.69 -9.18 16.17
CA TYR A 58 -1.26 -9.20 16.45
C TYR A 58 -0.46 -9.96 15.37
N ASP A 59 -0.90 -11.17 15.01
CA ASP A 59 -0.23 -11.97 13.96
C ASP A 59 -0.37 -11.31 12.59
N PHE A 60 -1.49 -10.66 12.34
CA PHE A 60 -1.70 -9.89 11.12
C PHE A 60 -0.74 -8.71 11.01
N LEU A 61 -0.51 -7.94 12.10
CA LEU A 61 0.47 -6.86 12.10
C LEU A 61 1.89 -7.39 11.86
N ASN A 62 2.24 -8.53 12.46
CA ASN A 62 3.53 -9.19 12.21
C ASN A 62 3.67 -9.57 10.74
N GLU A 63 2.65 -10.22 10.17
CA GLU A 63 2.67 -10.64 8.77
C GLU A 63 2.76 -9.44 7.82
N PHE A 64 1.93 -8.41 8.03
CA PHE A 64 1.95 -7.19 7.22
C PHE A 64 3.29 -6.45 7.29
N SER A 65 3.97 -6.50 8.44
CA SER A 65 5.28 -5.85 8.61
C SER A 65 6.39 -6.45 7.75
N ARG A 66 6.19 -7.64 7.19
CA ARG A 66 7.13 -8.30 6.27
C ARG A 66 7.05 -7.75 4.85
N TYR A 67 5.96 -7.07 4.49
CA TYR A 67 5.73 -6.54 3.14
C TYR A 67 6.42 -5.19 2.99
N THR A 68 7.72 -5.25 2.69
CA THR A 68 8.55 -4.11 2.38
C THR A 68 9.39 -4.38 1.13
N PHE A 69 9.69 -3.32 0.37
CA PHE A 69 10.60 -3.41 -0.77
C PHE A 69 12.02 -2.88 -0.44
N LYS A 70 12.28 -2.39 0.77
CA LYS A 70 13.53 -1.69 1.12
C LYS A 70 14.80 -2.46 0.72
N ASP A 71 14.82 -3.76 0.96
CA ASP A 71 15.98 -4.62 0.68
C ASP A 71 15.94 -5.25 -0.73
N LYS A 72 14.92 -4.94 -1.52
CA LYS A 72 14.66 -5.54 -2.85
C LYS A 72 14.64 -4.51 -3.98
N VAL A 73 14.37 -3.25 -3.69
CA VAL A 73 14.23 -2.21 -4.72
C VAL A 73 15.49 -2.03 -5.55
N SER A 74 16.68 -2.23 -4.95
CA SER A 74 17.96 -2.18 -5.65
C SER A 74 18.16 -3.32 -6.64
N THR A 75 17.40 -4.42 -6.54
CA THR A 75 17.51 -5.56 -7.46
C THR A 75 16.61 -5.41 -8.70
N ILE A 76 15.85 -4.33 -8.80
CA ILE A 76 15.00 -4.05 -9.97
C ILE A 76 15.91 -3.51 -11.09
N THR A 77 16.01 -4.26 -12.18
CA THR A 77 16.92 -3.98 -13.33
C THR A 77 16.19 -3.85 -14.66
N CYS A 78 14.86 -3.70 -14.64
CA CYS A 78 14.04 -3.44 -15.82
C CYS A 78 13.50 -1.99 -15.81
N PRO A 79 13.22 -1.40 -16.99
CA PRO A 79 12.48 -0.15 -17.06
C PRO A 79 11.19 -0.24 -16.25
N THR A 80 10.95 0.73 -15.37
CA THR A 80 9.80 0.72 -14.46
C THR A 80 9.02 2.02 -14.58
N LEU A 81 7.73 1.92 -14.91
CA LEU A 81 6.79 3.03 -14.80
C LEU A 81 6.17 3.02 -13.40
N VAL A 82 6.25 4.14 -12.70
CA VAL A 82 5.52 4.37 -11.46
C VAL A 82 4.33 5.28 -11.77
N CYS A 83 3.12 4.83 -11.43
CA CYS A 83 1.93 5.67 -11.46
C CYS A 83 1.62 6.14 -10.05
N ASP A 84 1.31 7.42 -9.89
CA ASP A 84 0.95 8.02 -8.60
C ASP A 84 -0.27 8.93 -8.74
N ASN A 85 -1.00 9.10 -7.65
CA ASN A 85 -2.23 9.87 -7.61
C ASN A 85 -2.35 10.54 -6.24
N PRO A 86 -2.05 11.84 -6.12
CA PRO A 86 -2.04 12.53 -4.84
C PRO A 86 -3.40 12.54 -4.13
N THR A 87 -4.49 12.43 -4.88
CA THR A 87 -5.86 12.41 -4.34
C THR A 87 -6.33 11.01 -3.92
N ASP A 88 -5.60 9.95 -4.28
CA ASP A 88 -5.92 8.59 -3.88
C ASP A 88 -5.54 8.32 -2.42
N THR A 89 -6.54 8.28 -1.54
CA THR A 89 -6.33 8.02 -0.11
C THR A 89 -5.72 6.66 0.23
N VAL A 90 -5.69 5.72 -0.72
CA VAL A 90 -5.16 4.36 -0.58
C VAL A 90 -3.79 4.22 -1.23
N ALA A 91 -3.57 4.81 -2.41
CA ALA A 91 -2.37 4.56 -3.24
C ALA A 91 -1.54 5.80 -3.62
N ASN A 92 -1.58 6.88 -2.85
CA ASN A 92 -0.81 8.13 -3.08
C ASN A 92 0.68 8.14 -2.64
N ARG A 93 1.35 6.98 -2.69
CA ARG A 93 2.76 6.86 -2.25
C ARG A 93 3.60 6.17 -3.30
N GLY A 94 3.34 6.47 -4.57
CA GLY A 94 4.15 6.01 -5.70
C GLY A 94 5.56 6.61 -5.65
N ASN A 95 5.66 7.90 -5.29
CA ASN A 95 6.92 8.63 -5.15
C ASN A 95 7.99 7.90 -4.30
N THR A 96 7.61 7.23 -3.22
CA THR A 96 8.55 6.50 -2.34
C THR A 96 9.26 5.36 -3.10
N LEU A 97 8.54 4.65 -3.97
CA LEU A 97 9.15 3.62 -4.81
C LEU A 97 10.00 4.26 -5.92
N TYR A 98 9.46 5.29 -6.57
CA TYR A 98 10.17 6.00 -7.64
C TYR A 98 11.53 6.53 -7.19
N GLU A 99 11.60 7.18 -6.03
CA GLU A 99 12.85 7.69 -5.47
C GLU A 99 13.86 6.59 -5.19
N ALA A 100 13.40 5.44 -4.68
CA ALA A 100 14.25 4.31 -4.29
C ALA A 100 14.76 3.45 -5.48
N LEU A 101 14.14 3.54 -6.66
CA LEU A 101 14.59 2.84 -7.86
C LEU A 101 15.93 3.39 -8.38
N ASN A 102 16.86 2.50 -8.71
CA ASN A 102 18.21 2.83 -9.21
C ASN A 102 18.42 2.52 -10.70
N TYR A 103 17.41 1.97 -11.38
CA TYR A 103 17.43 1.68 -12.80
C TYR A 103 16.54 2.65 -13.58
N LYS A 104 16.47 2.51 -14.91
CA LYS A 104 15.58 3.27 -15.79
C LYS A 104 14.16 3.33 -15.20
N LYS A 105 13.69 4.54 -14.93
CA LYS A 105 12.43 4.79 -14.24
C LYS A 105 11.74 6.01 -14.81
N ASP A 106 10.43 5.91 -14.92
CA ASP A 106 9.53 7.01 -15.30
C ASP A 106 8.42 7.11 -14.26
N ILE A 107 7.83 8.31 -14.13
CA ILE A 107 6.69 8.54 -13.26
C ILE A 107 5.59 9.30 -14.00
N ILE A 108 4.36 8.88 -13.79
CA ILE A 108 3.15 9.60 -14.22
C ILE A 108 2.33 9.91 -12.97
N VAL A 109 1.99 11.19 -12.80
CA VAL A 109 1.19 11.66 -11.67
C VAL A 109 -0.18 12.07 -12.20
N PHE A 110 -1.19 11.25 -11.92
CA PHE A 110 -2.56 11.48 -12.32
C PHE A 110 -3.21 12.53 -11.43
N GLN A 111 -3.77 13.57 -12.05
CA GLN A 111 -4.43 14.65 -11.32
C GLN A 111 -5.93 14.48 -11.32
N ALA A 112 -6.57 14.91 -10.25
CA ALA A 112 -8.03 14.98 -10.19
C ALA A 112 -8.62 15.92 -11.26
N SER A 113 -7.87 16.94 -11.69
CA SER A 113 -8.27 17.85 -12.79
C SER A 113 -8.46 17.12 -14.12
N ASP A 114 -7.81 15.97 -14.30
CA ASP A 114 -7.88 15.17 -15.53
C ASP A 114 -8.99 14.09 -15.44
N GLY A 115 -9.83 14.15 -14.39
CA GLY A 115 -10.83 13.13 -14.07
C GLY A 115 -10.25 11.86 -13.42
N ALA A 116 -8.93 11.79 -13.25
CA ALA A 116 -8.21 10.60 -12.81
C ALA A 116 -8.04 10.49 -11.28
N GLY A 117 -8.76 11.30 -10.48
CA GLY A 117 -8.54 11.37 -9.03
C GLY A 117 -9.12 10.21 -8.20
N ALA A 118 -9.90 9.31 -8.79
CA ALA A 118 -10.45 8.15 -8.09
C ALA A 118 -9.38 7.06 -7.87
N HIS A 119 -9.60 6.18 -6.88
CA HIS A 119 -8.68 5.09 -6.57
C HIS A 119 -8.34 4.25 -7.81
N CYS A 120 -7.05 4.00 -8.05
CA CYS A 120 -6.54 3.31 -9.24
C CYS A 120 -7.05 3.92 -10.55
N GLU A 121 -7.15 5.25 -10.61
CA GLU A 121 -7.56 6.01 -11.80
C GLU A 121 -8.95 5.59 -12.35
N ALA A 122 -9.82 5.00 -11.51
CA ALA A 122 -11.11 4.45 -11.94
C ALA A 122 -12.06 5.49 -12.59
N GLY A 123 -11.84 6.78 -12.35
CA GLY A 123 -12.59 7.87 -12.98
C GLY A 123 -12.13 8.21 -14.39
N ALA A 124 -10.96 7.75 -14.81
CA ALA A 124 -10.35 8.03 -16.11
C ALA A 124 -9.54 6.83 -16.63
N THR A 125 -10.11 5.63 -16.58
CA THR A 125 -9.42 4.39 -17.00
C THR A 125 -8.86 4.47 -18.41
N GLY A 126 -9.57 5.09 -19.36
CA GLY A 126 -9.07 5.28 -20.72
C GLY A 126 -7.82 6.16 -20.80
N LEU A 127 -7.73 7.21 -19.96
CA LEU A 127 -6.53 8.05 -19.87
C LEU A 127 -5.36 7.26 -19.26
N PHE A 128 -5.62 6.52 -18.18
CA PHE A 128 -4.63 5.65 -17.56
C PHE A 128 -4.07 4.63 -18.57
N GLU A 129 -4.95 3.90 -19.25
CA GLU A 129 -4.58 2.90 -20.25
C GLU A 129 -3.76 3.52 -21.38
N GLN A 130 -4.22 4.65 -21.95
CA GLN A 130 -3.49 5.33 -23.02
C GLN A 130 -2.05 5.66 -22.58
N MET A 131 -1.88 6.30 -21.43
CA MET A 131 -0.58 6.71 -20.93
C MET A 131 0.35 5.52 -20.64
N VAL A 132 -0.18 4.44 -20.06
CA VAL A 132 0.58 3.21 -19.78
C VAL A 132 0.98 2.51 -21.06
N PHE A 133 0.07 2.34 -22.02
CA PHE A 133 0.37 1.70 -23.30
C PHE A 133 1.33 2.54 -24.16
N ASP A 134 1.20 3.86 -24.18
CA ASP A 134 2.15 4.77 -24.83
C ASP A 134 3.56 4.64 -24.24
N TRP A 135 3.66 4.43 -22.91
CA TRP A 135 4.95 4.17 -22.26
C TRP A 135 5.50 2.79 -22.62
N ILE A 136 4.67 1.73 -22.56
CA ILE A 136 5.08 0.37 -22.96
C ILE A 136 5.60 0.37 -24.40
N ASP A 137 4.90 1.03 -25.31
CA ASP A 137 5.30 1.14 -26.71
C ASP A 137 6.69 1.78 -26.86
N LYS A 138 6.98 2.84 -26.10
CA LYS A 138 8.31 3.47 -26.08
C LYS A 138 9.40 2.54 -25.53
N ILE A 139 9.07 1.69 -24.56
CA ILE A 139 10.06 0.80 -23.94
C ILE A 139 10.32 -0.45 -24.77
N VAL A 140 9.29 -1.01 -25.41
CA VAL A 140 9.37 -2.30 -26.13
C VAL A 140 9.78 -2.15 -27.59
N LYS A 141 9.42 -1.04 -28.25
CA LYS A 141 9.72 -0.84 -29.69
C LYS A 141 11.10 -0.24 -29.96
N ASN A 142 11.92 -0.03 -28.92
CA ASN A 142 13.29 0.46 -29.01
C ASN A 142 14.32 -0.68 -29.07
#